data_AF-W4AM56-F1
#
_entry.id   AF-W4AM56-F1
#
_cell.length_a   1.000
_cell.length_b   1.000
_cell.length_c   1.000
_cell.angle_alpha   90.00
_cell.angle_beta   90.00
_cell.angle_gamma   90.00
#
_symmetry.space_group_name_H-M   'P 1'
#
loop_
_entity.id
_entity.type
_entity.pdbx_description
1 polymer ?
#
loop_
_entity_poly.entity_id
_entity_poly.type
_entity_poly.pdbx_seq_one_letter_code
_entity_poly.pdbx_strand_id
1 'polypeptide(L)' 'MKRHFRATIISGIQFITSNGYGEFSFYVTEEELQRYLDQLPMLMSLDHFKSCYNHDQSRALFEWLKKSKNENKDPTST' A
#
# COMPACT_ATOMS: atom_id res chain seq x y z
N MET A 1 -16.56 34.45 -4.72
CA MET A 1 -16.45 33.26 -3.85
C MET A 1 -15.47 32.28 -4.47
N LYS A 2 -14.21 32.25 -4.01
CA LYS A 2 -13.19 31.33 -4.53
C LYS A 2 -13.35 29.99 -3.81
N ARG A 3 -13.83 28.97 -4.53
CA ARG A 3 -13.88 27.59 -4.03
C ARG A 3 -12.44 27.10 -3.91
N HIS A 4 -11.93 27.02 -2.69
CA HIS A 4 -10.67 26.33 -2.41
C HIS A 4 -10.90 24.83 -2.63
N PHE A 5 -10.56 24.35 -3.83
CA PHE A 5 -10.31 22.93 -4.04
C PHE A 5 -9.02 22.59 -3.27
N ARG A 6 -9.17 22.04 -2.07
CA ARG A 6 -8.09 21.28 -1.45
C ARG A 6 -7.95 20.00 -2.28
N ALA A 7 -7.08 20.04 -3.28
CA ALA A 7 -6.54 18.81 -3.84
C ALA A 7 -5.72 18.16 -2.73
N THR A 8 -6.31 17.21 -2.00
CA THR A 8 -5.54 16.30 -1.17
C THR A 8 -4.69 15.50 -2.14
N ILE A 9 -3.44 15.93 -2.34
CA ILE A 9 -2.46 15.12 -3.05
C ILE A 9 -2.34 13.85 -2.21
N ILE A 10 -2.94 12.76 -2.68
CA ILE A 10 -2.78 11.45 -2.08
C ILE A 10 -1.32 11.11 -2.36
N SER A 11 -0.44 11.35 -1.38
CA SER A 11 0.99 11.08 -1.44
C SER A 11 1.22 9.58 -1.38
N GLY A 12 0.87 8.88 -2.47
CA GLY A 12 1.08 7.46 -2.62
C GLY A 12 2.51 7.18 -3.04
N ILE A 13 3.18 6.29 -2.31
CA ILE A 13 4.46 5.71 -2.68
C ILE A 13 4.18 4.66 -3.76
N GLN A 14 4.86 4.77 -4.90
CA GLN A 14 4.73 3.81 -5.99
C GLN A 14 5.62 2.59 -5.73
N PHE A 15 5.03 1.41 -5.84
CA PHE A 15 5.73 0.13 -5.83
C PHE A 15 5.47 -0.62 -7.12
N ILE A 16 6.42 -1.45 -7.53
CA ILE A 16 6.32 -2.32 -8.71
C ILE A 16 6.30 -3.76 -8.23
N THR A 17 5.37 -4.55 -8.74
CA THR A 17 5.33 -6.01 -8.58
C THR A 17 4.95 -6.66 -9.91
N SER A 18 4.92 -7.99 -9.97
CA SER A 18 4.48 -8.70 -11.16
C SER A 18 3.53 -9.86 -10.85
N ASN A 19 2.85 -10.33 -11.88
CA ASN A 19 2.08 -11.56 -11.90
C ASN A 19 2.37 -12.34 -13.19
N GLY A 20 1.61 -13.41 -13.45
CA GLY A 20 1.76 -14.24 -14.67
C GLY A 20 1.52 -13.50 -15.99
N TYR A 21 1.04 -12.26 -15.97
CA TYR A 21 0.76 -11.43 -17.14
C TYR A 21 1.76 -10.28 -17.33
N GLY A 22 2.65 -10.04 -16.37
CA GLY A 22 3.68 -9.00 -16.46
C GLY A 22 3.81 -8.15 -15.19
N GLU A 23 4.61 -7.09 -15.30
CA GLU A 23 4.85 -6.11 -14.25
C GLU A 23 3.77 -5.02 -14.24
N PHE A 24 3.42 -4.57 -13.03
CA PHE A 24 2.50 -3.46 -12.84
C PHE A 24 2.86 -2.65 -11.60
N SER A 25 2.46 -1.38 -11.62
CA SER A 25 2.63 -0.47 -10.49
C SER A 25 1.38 -0.41 -9.63
N PHE A 26 1.58 -0.20 -8.33
CA PHE A 26 0.51 0.11 -7.40
C PHE A 26 0.99 1.19 -6.42
N TYR A 27 0.04 1.86 -5.78
CA TYR A 27 0.31 2.96 -4.87
C TYR A 27 -0.13 2.60 -3.45
N VAL A 28 0.70 2.95 -2.49
CA VAL A 28 0.50 2.68 -1.06
C VAL A 28 0.77 3.97 -0.30
N THR A 29 -0.09 4.34 0.65
CA THR A 29 0.23 5.47 1.53
C THR A 29 1.32 5.08 2.54
N GLU A 30 2.00 6.08 3.10
CA GLU A 30 2.97 5.82 4.16
C GLU A 30 2.32 5.13 5.38
N GLU A 31 1.08 5.51 5.71
CA GLU A 31 0.30 4.88 6.79
C GLU A 31 -0.02 3.41 6.49
N GLU A 32 -0.44 3.08 5.26
CA GLU A 32 -0.70 1.69 4.84
C GLU A 32 0.60 0.87 4.90
N LEU A 33 1.71 1.44 4.43
CA LEU A 33 3.01 0.77 4.47
C LEU A 33 3.48 0.55 5.91
N GLN A 34 3.35 1.54 6.79
CA GLN A 34 3.72 1.40 8.20
C GLN A 34 2.90 0.28 8.86
N ARG A 35 1.58 0.26 8.65
CA ARG A 35 0.71 -0.81 9.18
C ARG A 35 1.10 -2.20 8.70
N TYR A 36 1.51 -2.33 7.44
CA TYR A 36 2.02 -3.59 6.92
C TYR A 36 3.31 -4.00 7.64
N LEU A 37 4.26 -3.08 7.80
CA LEU A 37 5.54 -3.35 8.46
C LEU A 37 5.37 -3.68 9.94
N ASP A 38 4.44 -3.03 10.64
CA ASP A 38 4.13 -3.29 12.05
C ASP A 38 3.56 -4.70 12.29
N GLN A 39 2.98 -5.33 11.27
CA GLN A 39 2.47 -6.71 11.35
C GLN A 39 3.54 -7.77 11.07
N LEU A 40 4.71 -7.36 10.57
CA LEU A 40 5.81 -8.28 10.32
C LEU A 40 6.52 -8.64 11.63
N PRO A 41 6.97 -9.90 11.79
CA PRO A 41 7.69 -10.34 12.98
C PRO A 41 9.06 -9.68 13.15
N MET A 42 9.58 -9.00 12.12
CA MET A 42 10.85 -8.31 12.13
C MET A 42 10.61 -6.81 11.98
N LEU A 43 11.19 -6.02 12.89
CA LEU A 43 11.20 -4.57 12.80
C LEU A 43 11.98 -4.13 11.56
N MET A 44 11.25 -3.66 10.55
CA MET A 44 11.82 -3.08 9.34
C MET A 44 11.39 -1.62 9.25
N SER A 45 12.35 -0.71 9.12
CA SER A 45 12.03 0.71 8.96
C SER A 45 11.43 0.98 7.59
N LEU A 46 10.53 1.95 7.53
CA LEU A 46 9.81 2.33 6.33
C LEU A 46 10.75 2.80 5.20
N ASP A 47 11.80 3.57 5.52
CA ASP A 47 12.81 4.00 4.55
C ASP A 47 13.66 2.84 4.01
N HIS A 48 14.00 1.88 4.87
CA HIS A 48 14.71 0.67 4.44
C HIS A 48 13.87 -0.15 3.46
N PHE A 49 12.57 -0.33 3.75
CA PHE A 49 11.67 -1.02 2.83
C PHE A 49 11.56 -0.28 1.49
N LYS A 50 11.35 1.05 1.51
CA LYS A 50 11.30 1.88 0.29
C LYS A 50 12.57 1.75 -0.57
N SER A 51 13.74 1.65 0.06
CA SER A 51 15.02 1.64 -0.65
C SER A 51 15.44 0.25 -1.15
N CYS A 52 15.02 -0.82 -0.48
CA CYS A 52 15.64 -2.14 -0.63
C CYS A 52 14.64 -3.31 -0.68
N TYR A 53 13.37 -3.05 -0.96
CA TYR A 53 12.40 -4.14 -1.11
C TYR A 53 12.79 -5.07 -2.28
N ASN A 54 12.59 -6.37 -2.08
CA ASN A 54 12.72 -7.35 -3.16
C ASN A 54 11.35 -7.67 -3.79
N HIS A 55 11.36 -8.46 -4.87
CA HIS A 55 10.15 -8.81 -5.59
C HIS A 55 9.10 -9.49 -4.69
N ASP A 56 9.50 -10.45 -3.86
CA ASP A 56 8.60 -11.17 -2.95
C ASP A 56 7.94 -10.23 -1.93
N GLN A 57 8.70 -9.27 -1.40
CA GLN A 57 8.21 -8.26 -0.47
C GLN A 57 7.20 -7.31 -1.14
N SER A 58 7.46 -6.90 -2.38
CA SER A 58 6.51 -6.09 -3.17
C SER A 58 5.19 -6.83 -3.38
N ARG A 59 5.28 -8.14 -3.66
CA ARG A 59 4.13 -9.02 -3.91
C ARG A 59 3.33 -9.23 -2.63
N ALA A 60 4.02 -9.50 -1.51
CA ALA A 60 3.39 -9.66 -0.21
C ALA A 60 2.66 -8.39 0.23
N LEU A 61 3.28 -7.21 0.05
CA LEU A 61 2.65 -5.92 0.31
C LEU A 61 1.37 -5.72 -0.53
N PHE A 62 1.44 -6.05 -1.82
CA PHE A 62 0.28 -5.94 -2.71
C PHE A 62 -0.88 -6.86 -2.29
N GLU A 63 -0.61 -8.12 -1.95
CA GLU A 63 -1.65 -9.04 -1.49
C GLU A 63 -2.23 -8.63 -0.13
N TRP A 64 -1.39 -8.13 0.79
CA TRP A 64 -1.86 -7.53 2.04
C TRP A 64 -2.77 -6.32 1.80
N LEU A 65 -2.41 -5.45 0.85
CA LEU A 65 -3.21 -4.27 0.49
C LEU A 65 -4.58 -4.67 -0.08
N LYS A 66 -4.62 -5.72 -0.92
CA LYS A 66 -5.88 -6.27 -1.42
C LYS A 66 -6.75 -6.80 -0.28
N LYS A 67 -6.16 -7.53 0.68
CA LYS A 67 -6.88 -8.08 1.82
C LYS A 67 -7.41 -6.98 2.74
N SER A 68 -6.59 -6.01 3.13
CA SER A 68 -6.97 -4.90 4.01
C SER A 68 -8.08 -4.02 3.42
N LYS A 69 -8.10 -3.83 2.09
CA LYS A 69 -9.17 -3.10 1.40
C LYS A 69 -10.48 -3.89 1.31
N ASN A 70 -10.42 -5.22 1.31
CA ASN A 70 -11.61 -6.07 1.34
C ASN A 70 -12.18 -6.20 2.76
N GLU A 71 -11.34 -6.21 3.79
CA GLU A 71 -11.80 -6.21 5.20
C GLU A 71 -12.54 -4.92 5.59
N ASN A 72 -12.20 -3.78 4.95
CA ASN A 72 -12.98 -2.54 5.08
C ASN A 72 -14.26 -2.52 4.22
N LYS A 73 -14.51 -3.59 3.43
CA LYS A 73 -15.67 -3.77 2.56
C LYS A 73 -16.47 -5.01 2.99
N ASP A 74 -16.92 -5.06 4.24
CA ASP A 74 -18.01 -5.96 4.64
C ASP A 74 -18.89 -5.26 5.69
N PRO A 75 -20.19 -5.57 5.77
CA PRO A 75 -21.19 -4.76 5.09
C PRO A 75 -22.26 -4.26 6.06
N THR A 76 -22.57 -2.96 6.02
CA THR A 76 -23.86 -2.48 6.51
C THR A 76 -24.91 -2.84 5.46
N SER A 77 -25.40 -4.07 5.49
CA SER A 77 -26.68 -4.44 4.89
C SER A 77 -27.41 -5.28 5.93
N THR A 78 -28.07 -4.53 6.83
CA THR A 78 -29.14 -5.02 7.70
C THR A 78 -30.42 -5.19 6.88
#